data_AF-A0A7C4FZS1-F1
#
_entry.id   AF-A0A7C4FZS1-F1
#
_cell.length_a   1.000
_cell.length_b   1.000
_cell.length_c   1.000
_cell.angle_alpha   90.00
_cell.angle_beta   90.00
_cell.angle_gamma   90.00
#
_symmetry.space_group_name_H-M   'P 1'
#
loop_
_entity.id
_entity.type
_entity.pdbx_description
1 polymer ?
#
loop_
_entity_poly.entity_id
_entity_poly.type
_entity_poly.pdbx_seq_one_letter_code
_entity_poly.pdbx_strand_id
1 'polypeptide(L)'
;PYDALELGRTLARRWSAAFLTLNTPAILPDRDTCKRLMSLDQIRSVLRALDGASLAFVGIGTLDNSVFVERRVLSGRDMQSLREAGAVGEIFGRFFDSRGRECDTPLRHRVVSMPLESLKRVPNVVAVVAGSDRTRGILGAIQGGLVKSLVIDEGGASALVGAAR
;
A
#
# COMPACT_ATOMS: atom_id res chain seq x y z
N PRO A 1 11.14 -0.59 -15.73
CA PRO A 1 10.93 -0.72 -14.26
C PRO A 1 10.12 0.46 -13.74
N TYR A 2 8.84 0.26 -13.40
CA TYR A 2 8.00 1.35 -12.89
C TYR A 2 8.26 1.54 -11.39
N ASP A 3 9.02 2.56 -11.03
CA ASP A 3 9.24 3.00 -9.65
C ASP A 3 8.22 4.10 -9.30
N ALA A 4 7.72 4.12 -8.05
CA ALA A 4 6.85 5.17 -7.53
C ALA A 4 7.45 6.57 -7.73
N LEU A 5 8.78 6.72 -7.67
CA LEU A 5 9.44 7.99 -7.94
C LEU A 5 9.29 8.45 -9.40
N GLU A 6 9.38 7.53 -10.36
CA GLU A 6 9.23 7.84 -11.78
C GLU A 6 7.79 8.18 -12.12
N LEU A 7 6.83 7.41 -11.59
CA LEU A 7 5.40 7.67 -11.73
C LEU A 7 5.03 9.03 -11.14
N GLY A 8 5.49 9.31 -9.91
CA GLY A 8 5.23 10.58 -9.24
C GLY A 8 5.80 11.78 -10.00
N ARG A 9 7.04 11.70 -10.50
CA ARG A 9 7.63 12.75 -11.35
C ARG A 9 6.86 12.96 -12.64
N THR A 10 6.42 11.87 -13.28
CA THR A 10 5.67 11.95 -14.54
C THR A 10 4.31 12.62 -14.33
N LEU A 11 3.59 12.24 -13.27
CA LEU A 11 2.33 12.86 -12.89
C LEU A 11 2.49 14.35 -12.57
N ALA A 12 3.49 14.70 -11.75
CA ALA A 12 3.78 16.08 -11.41
C ALA A 12 4.06 16.93 -12.66
N ARG A 13 4.84 16.41 -13.62
CA ARG A 13 5.11 17.11 -14.90
C ARG A 13 3.84 17.31 -15.72
N ARG A 14 3.00 16.27 -15.85
CA ARG A 14 1.75 16.34 -16.63
C ARG A 14 0.72 17.29 -16.02
N TRP A 15 0.74 17.47 -14.70
CA TRP A 15 -0.15 18.39 -13.99
C TRP A 15 0.49 19.75 -13.66
N SER A 16 1.70 20.00 -14.14
CA SER A 16 2.46 21.21 -13.78
C SER A 16 2.51 21.46 -12.26
N ALA A 17 2.62 20.39 -11.48
CA ALA A 17 2.57 20.38 -10.03
C ALA A 17 3.96 20.19 -9.41
N ALA A 18 4.08 20.48 -8.11
CA ALA A 18 5.27 20.16 -7.33
C ALA A 18 5.35 18.65 -7.05
N PHE A 19 6.57 18.12 -6.99
CA PHE A 19 6.83 16.73 -6.62
C PHE A 19 7.55 16.66 -5.27
N LEU A 20 6.93 15.95 -4.33
CA LEU A 20 7.49 15.70 -3.01
C LEU A 20 7.83 14.22 -2.87
N THR A 21 9.02 13.90 -2.35
CA THR A 21 9.47 12.52 -2.18
C THR A 21 9.66 12.15 -0.72
N LEU A 22 9.31 10.91 -0.40
CA LEU A 22 9.67 10.28 0.86
C LEU A 22 11.01 9.53 0.65
N ASN A 23 12.13 10.20 0.93
CA ASN A 23 13.47 9.67 0.69
C ASN A 23 13.92 8.72 1.81
N THR A 24 13.26 7.57 1.92
CA THR A 24 13.55 6.56 2.94
C THR A 24 13.44 5.16 2.35
N PRO A 25 14.11 4.16 2.95
CA PRO A 25 13.70 2.77 2.77
C PRO A 25 12.22 2.61 3.16
N ALA A 26 11.47 1.80 2.40
CA ALA A 26 10.07 1.53 2.71
C ALA A 26 9.91 0.64 3.96
N ILE A 27 10.86 -0.28 4.17
CA ILE A 27 10.88 -1.21 5.30
C ILE A 27 12.24 -1.09 6.00
N LEU A 28 12.21 -0.93 7.31
CA LEU A 28 13.39 -0.75 8.16
C LEU A 28 13.73 -2.06 8.89
N PRO A 29 14.96 -2.24 9.38
CA PRO A 29 15.36 -3.47 10.05
C PRO A 29 14.56 -3.73 11.35
N ASP A 30 14.20 -2.67 12.07
CA ASP A 30 13.51 -2.76 13.36
C ASP A 30 12.62 -1.54 13.65
N ARG A 31 11.79 -1.68 14.70
CA ARG A 31 10.83 -0.67 15.15
C ARG A 31 11.48 0.62 15.63
N ASP A 32 12.62 0.53 16.33
CA ASP A 32 13.26 1.70 16.94
C ASP A 32 13.93 2.55 15.87
N THR A 33 14.57 1.91 14.88
CA THR A 33 15.10 2.57 13.68
C THR A 33 13.99 3.27 12.91
N CYS A 34 12.86 2.58 12.66
CA CYS A 34 11.69 3.17 12.02
C CYS A 34 11.17 4.39 12.78
N LYS A 35 11.00 4.28 14.10
CA LYS A 35 10.53 5.36 14.97
C LYS A 35 11.48 6.57 14.94
N ARG A 36 12.79 6.35 15.02
CA ARG A 36 13.81 7.41 14.95
C ARG A 36 13.77 8.11 13.59
N LEU A 37 13.70 7.35 12.50
CA LEU A 37 13.63 7.91 11.14
C LEU A 37 12.36 8.73 10.92
N MET A 38 11.20 8.22 11.36
CA MET A 38 9.92 8.93 11.29
C MET A 38 9.85 10.17 12.19
N SER A 39 10.76 10.31 13.16
CA SER A 39 10.83 11.50 14.03
C SER A 39 11.54 12.69 13.38
N LEU A 40 12.33 12.46 12.31
CA LEU A 40 13.05 13.53 11.61
C LEU A 40 12.06 14.49 10.94
N ASP A 41 12.30 15.80 11.09
CA ASP A 41 11.39 16.83 10.59
C ASP A 41 11.15 16.75 9.08
N GLN A 42 12.19 16.40 8.31
CA GLN A 42 12.11 16.20 6.87
C GLN A 42 11.09 15.10 6.53
N ILE A 43 11.12 13.98 7.24
CA ILE A 43 10.20 12.86 7.04
C ILE A 43 8.79 13.22 7.51
N ARG A 44 8.68 13.84 8.69
CA ARG A 44 7.39 14.30 9.23
C ARG A 44 6.70 15.30 8.31
N SER A 45 7.45 16.19 7.66
CA SER A 45 6.88 17.17 6.72
C SER A 45 6.19 16.50 5.55
N VAL A 46 6.81 15.46 4.97
CA VAL A 46 6.24 14.67 3.86
C VAL A 46 5.03 13.87 4.33
N LEU A 47 5.11 13.21 5.48
CA LEU A 47 3.99 12.44 6.03
C LEU A 47 2.77 13.33 6.36
N ARG A 48 3.00 14.57 6.83
CA ARG A 48 1.92 15.55 7.03
C ARG A 48 1.28 15.97 5.71
N ALA A 49 2.08 16.20 4.66
CA ALA A 49 1.54 16.53 3.35
C ALA A 49 0.68 15.39 2.78
N LEU A 50 1.10 14.13 3.00
CA LEU A 50 0.33 12.94 2.64
C LEU A 50 -1.01 12.86 3.38
N ASP A 51 -1.05 13.19 4.68
CA ASP A 51 -2.30 13.13 5.48
C ASP A 51 -3.37 14.16 5.03
N GLY A 52 -2.94 15.21 4.32
CA GLY A 52 -3.83 16.21 3.70
C GLY A 52 -4.27 15.87 2.27
N ALA A 53 -3.98 14.68 1.76
CA ALA A 53 -4.31 14.31 0.38
C ALA A 53 -5.83 14.29 0.13
N SER A 54 -6.28 14.92 -0.96
CA SER A 54 -7.67 14.87 -1.44
C SER A 54 -7.94 13.70 -2.39
N LEU A 55 -6.88 13.16 -2.99
CA LEU A 55 -6.90 12.06 -3.96
C LEU A 55 -5.65 11.18 -3.75
N ALA A 56 -5.86 9.86 -3.71
CA ALA A 56 -4.79 8.86 -3.70
C ALA A 56 -4.98 7.87 -4.85
N PHE A 57 -3.90 7.60 -5.59
CA PHE A 57 -3.79 6.47 -6.50
C PHE A 57 -2.99 5.37 -5.83
N VAL A 58 -3.54 4.16 -5.79
CA VAL A 58 -2.92 3.01 -5.12
C VAL A 58 -2.92 1.78 -6.02
N GLY A 59 -1.88 0.95 -5.92
CA GLY A 59 -1.96 -0.43 -6.35
C GLY A 59 -2.35 -1.33 -5.17
N ILE A 60 -2.81 -2.55 -5.46
CA ILE A 60 -3.07 -3.57 -4.44
C ILE A 60 -2.19 -4.78 -4.74
N GLY A 61 -1.20 -5.05 -3.90
CA GLY A 61 -0.39 -6.25 -3.94
C GLY A 61 -1.01 -7.41 -3.17
N THR A 62 -0.42 -8.59 -3.29
CA THR A 62 -0.66 -9.80 -2.49
C THR A 62 0.68 -10.30 -1.91
N LEU A 63 0.64 -11.30 -1.03
CA LEU A 63 1.87 -11.92 -0.53
C LEU A 63 2.70 -12.61 -1.63
N ASP A 64 2.08 -12.98 -2.75
CA ASP A 64 2.77 -13.73 -3.80
C ASP A 64 3.33 -12.82 -4.90
N ASN A 65 2.76 -11.62 -5.08
CA ASN A 65 3.15 -10.67 -6.13
C ASN A 65 3.67 -9.32 -5.60
N SER A 66 3.87 -9.18 -4.28
CA SER A 66 4.41 -7.93 -3.72
C SER A 66 5.86 -7.74 -4.13
N VAL A 67 6.20 -6.51 -4.57
CA VAL A 67 7.57 -6.10 -4.89
C VAL A 67 8.52 -6.30 -3.70
N PHE A 68 8.01 -6.21 -2.45
CA PHE A 68 8.83 -6.46 -1.26
C PHE A 68 9.23 -7.93 -1.13
N VAL A 69 8.41 -8.84 -1.65
CA VAL A 69 8.70 -10.28 -1.69
C VAL A 69 9.66 -10.58 -2.82
N GLU A 70 9.38 -10.04 -4.02
CA GLU A 70 10.24 -10.20 -5.20
C GLU A 70 11.68 -9.70 -4.94
N ARG A 71 11.79 -8.52 -4.30
CA ARG A 71 13.08 -7.91 -3.95
C ARG A 71 13.70 -8.45 -2.66
N ARG A 72 13.14 -9.51 -2.07
CA ARG A 72 13.63 -10.16 -0.84
C ARG A 72 13.82 -9.20 0.34
N VAL A 73 12.95 -8.19 0.43
CA VAL A 73 12.93 -7.24 1.55
C VAL A 73 12.28 -7.89 2.78
N LEU A 74 11.35 -8.83 2.58
CA LEU A 74 10.70 -9.57 3.65
C LEU A 74 11.47 -10.85 3.98
N SER A 75 11.73 -11.07 5.27
CA SER A 75 12.32 -12.32 5.74
C SER A 75 11.30 -13.48 5.69
N GLY A 76 11.77 -14.72 5.74
CA GLY A 76 10.88 -15.88 5.84
C GLY A 76 9.95 -15.83 7.07
N ARG A 77 10.44 -15.26 8.18
CA ARG A 77 9.65 -15.02 9.40
C ARG A 77 8.56 -13.98 9.18
N ASP A 78 8.87 -12.89 8.45
CA ASP A 78 7.86 -11.87 8.12
C ASP A 78 6.74 -12.48 7.28
N MET A 79 7.12 -13.24 6.24
CA MET A 79 6.17 -13.93 5.38
C MET A 79 5.28 -14.90 6.15
N GLN A 80 5.87 -15.68 7.06
CA GLN A 80 5.12 -16.59 7.90
C GLN A 80 4.13 -15.85 8.81
N SER A 81 4.59 -14.80 9.51
CA SER A 81 3.72 -14.01 10.40
C SER A 81 2.57 -13.34 9.66
N LEU A 82 2.78 -12.90 8.41
CA LEU A 82 1.74 -12.31 7.57
C LEU A 82 0.70 -13.35 7.13
N ARG A 83 1.13 -14.57 6.78
CA ARG A 83 0.23 -15.67 6.45
C ARG A 83 -0.62 -16.06 7.66
N GLU A 84 0.01 -16.20 8.82
CA GLU A 84 -0.67 -16.51 10.08
C GLU A 84 -1.66 -15.41 10.49
N ALA A 85 -1.33 -14.15 10.23
CA ALA A 85 -2.22 -13.01 10.44
C ALA A 85 -3.32 -12.86 9.36
N GLY A 86 -3.38 -13.78 8.39
CA GLY A 86 -4.43 -13.81 7.36
C GLY A 86 -4.32 -12.70 6.33
N ALA A 87 -3.11 -12.21 6.02
CA ALA A 87 -2.91 -11.18 5.01
C ALA A 87 -3.42 -11.64 3.64
N VAL A 88 -4.31 -10.84 3.05
CA VAL A 88 -4.88 -11.09 1.71
C VAL A 88 -4.44 -10.04 0.69
N GLY A 89 -3.93 -8.89 1.14
CA GLY A 89 -3.49 -7.82 0.27
C GLY A 89 -2.50 -6.86 0.92
N GLU A 90 -1.94 -5.96 0.12
CA GLU A 90 -0.94 -4.97 0.51
C GLU A 90 -1.17 -3.64 -0.21
N ILE A 91 -1.12 -2.53 0.54
CA ILE A 91 -1.08 -1.15 0.03
C ILE A 91 0.02 -0.40 0.79
N PHE A 92 0.89 0.31 0.09
CA PHE A 92 2.00 1.10 0.67
C PHE A 92 2.95 0.30 1.58
N GLY A 93 3.17 -0.97 1.29
CA GLY A 93 3.94 -1.91 2.11
C GLY A 93 3.23 -2.36 3.38
N ARG A 94 1.96 -1.97 3.57
CA ARG A 94 1.13 -2.37 4.72
C ARG A 94 0.16 -3.46 4.30
N PHE A 95 0.30 -4.61 4.93
CA PHE A 95 -0.51 -5.79 4.65
C PHE A 95 -1.80 -5.76 5.48
N PHE A 96 -2.90 -6.25 4.90
CA PHE A 96 -4.20 -6.26 5.53
C PHE A 96 -4.96 -7.58 5.34
N ASP A 97 -5.87 -7.87 6.27
CA ASP A 97 -6.71 -9.06 6.29
C ASP A 97 -7.94 -8.95 5.38
N SER A 98 -8.77 -9.99 5.30
CA SER A 98 -9.99 -10.00 4.48
C SER A 98 -11.06 -8.98 4.91
N ARG A 99 -10.89 -8.33 6.05
CA ARG A 99 -11.73 -7.23 6.54
C ARG A 99 -11.08 -5.86 6.32
N GLY A 100 -9.95 -5.82 5.60
CA GLY A 100 -9.15 -4.63 5.34
C GLY A 100 -8.57 -3.97 6.58
N ARG A 101 -8.31 -4.76 7.63
CA ARG A 101 -7.59 -4.32 8.83
C ARG A 101 -6.11 -4.62 8.65
N GLU A 102 -5.22 -3.68 9.01
CA GLU A 102 -3.78 -3.92 8.96
C GLU A 102 -3.43 -5.13 9.83
N CYS A 103 -2.66 -6.07 9.28
CA CYS A 103 -2.26 -7.28 9.99
C CYS A 103 -1.37 -6.92 11.18
N ASP A 104 -1.68 -7.48 12.37
CA ASP A 104 -0.92 -7.21 13.58
C ASP A 104 0.34 -8.08 13.66
N THR A 105 1.36 -7.68 12.89
CA THR A 105 2.66 -8.38 12.82
C THR A 105 3.81 -7.44 13.15
N PRO A 106 4.99 -7.93 13.55
CA PRO A 106 6.16 -7.09 13.79
C PRO A 106 6.53 -6.19 12.59
N LEU A 107 6.25 -6.64 11.37
CA LEU A 107 6.49 -5.89 10.14
C LEU A 107 5.81 -4.52 10.15
N ARG A 108 4.57 -4.42 10.67
CA ARG A 108 3.78 -3.16 10.65
C ARG A 108 4.52 -1.97 11.26
N HIS A 109 5.39 -2.25 12.24
CA HIS A 109 6.17 -1.25 12.98
C HIS A 109 7.46 -0.83 12.28
N ARG A 110 7.79 -1.47 11.16
CA ARG A 110 8.99 -1.22 10.36
C ARG A 110 8.70 -0.53 9.03
N VAL A 111 7.42 -0.31 8.70
CA VAL A 111 7.00 0.28 7.42
C VAL A 111 6.94 1.80 7.52
N VAL A 112 7.70 2.49 6.66
CA VAL A 112 7.67 3.95 6.50
C VAL A 112 6.79 4.29 5.31
N SER A 113 5.52 4.55 5.61
CA SER A 113 4.50 4.94 4.64
C SER A 113 3.28 5.53 5.34
N MET A 114 2.33 6.05 4.56
CA MET A 114 1.02 6.46 5.05
C MET A 114 0.33 5.28 5.77
N PRO A 115 -0.19 5.45 7.00
CA PRO A 115 -1.02 4.45 7.67
C PRO A 115 -2.29 4.13 6.89
N LEU A 116 -2.77 2.88 6.93
CA LEU A 116 -4.03 2.51 6.26
C LEU A 116 -5.23 3.30 6.80
N GLU A 117 -5.23 3.65 8.09
CA GLU A 117 -6.26 4.51 8.68
C GLU A 117 -6.22 5.95 8.16
N SER A 118 -5.05 6.46 7.78
CA SER A 118 -4.94 7.75 7.07
C SER A 118 -5.50 7.64 5.66
N LEU A 119 -5.21 6.54 4.95
CA LEU A 119 -5.73 6.31 3.61
C LEU A 119 -7.28 6.31 3.58
N LYS A 120 -7.93 5.69 4.57
CA LYS A 120 -9.40 5.70 4.70
C LYS A 120 -10.00 7.11 4.74
N ARG A 121 -9.27 8.08 5.32
CA ARG A 121 -9.71 9.48 5.43
C ARG A 121 -9.56 10.26 4.13
N VAL A 122 -8.70 9.83 3.21
CA VAL A 122 -8.50 10.50 1.91
C VAL A 122 -9.82 10.48 1.13
N PRO A 123 -10.42 11.62 0.76
CA PRO A 123 -11.75 11.69 0.14
C PRO A 123 -11.91 10.77 -1.08
N ASN A 124 -10.91 10.71 -1.95
CA ASN A 124 -10.93 9.87 -3.16
C ASN A 124 -9.75 8.90 -3.14
N VAL A 125 -10.02 7.59 -3.12
CA VAL A 125 -8.98 6.56 -3.23
C VAL A 125 -9.27 5.70 -4.45
N VAL A 126 -8.43 5.81 -5.46
CA VAL A 126 -8.55 5.07 -6.73
C VAL A 126 -7.52 3.95 -6.74
N ALA A 127 -8.00 2.72 -6.63
CA ALA A 127 -7.16 1.55 -6.87
C ALA A 127 -7.03 1.30 -8.37
N VAL A 128 -5.80 1.14 -8.84
CA VAL A 128 -5.48 0.76 -10.21
C VAL A 128 -4.79 -0.59 -10.17
N VAL A 129 -5.46 -1.62 -10.68
CA VAL A 129 -5.00 -3.01 -10.62
C VAL A 129 -5.25 -3.70 -11.96
N ALA A 130 -4.55 -4.80 -12.19
CA ALA A 130 -4.83 -5.68 -13.31
C ALA A 130 -4.59 -7.13 -12.89
N GLY A 131 -5.32 -8.06 -13.51
CA GLY A 131 -5.26 -9.49 -13.26
C GLY A 131 -6.24 -9.99 -12.20
N SER A 132 -6.51 -11.29 -12.25
CA SER A 132 -7.41 -12.00 -11.33
C SER A 132 -6.75 -12.47 -10.04
N ASP A 133 -5.41 -12.49 -9.99
CA ASP A 133 -4.59 -12.95 -8.86
C ASP A 133 -4.75 -12.07 -7.59
N ARG A 134 -5.29 -10.86 -7.75
CA ARG A 134 -5.50 -9.89 -6.67
C ARG A 134 -6.91 -9.89 -6.10
N THR A 135 -7.80 -10.77 -6.56
CA THR A 135 -9.23 -10.76 -6.21
C THR A 135 -9.49 -10.69 -4.69
N ARG A 136 -8.81 -11.52 -3.90
CA ARG A 136 -8.98 -11.51 -2.42
C ARG A 136 -8.49 -10.21 -1.78
N GLY A 137 -7.39 -9.65 -2.27
CA GLY A 137 -6.85 -8.37 -1.82
C GLY A 137 -7.78 -7.21 -2.16
N ILE A 138 -8.35 -7.20 -3.38
CA ILE A 138 -9.32 -6.21 -3.82
C ILE A 138 -10.58 -6.26 -2.95
N LEU A 139 -11.14 -7.44 -2.72
CA LEU A 139 -12.30 -7.62 -1.83
C LEU A 139 -12.00 -7.15 -0.40
N GLY A 140 -10.85 -7.51 0.16
CA GLY A 140 -10.45 -7.04 1.49
C GLY A 140 -10.29 -5.52 1.57
N ALA A 141 -9.72 -4.91 0.52
CA ALA A 141 -9.57 -3.46 0.45
C ALA A 141 -10.92 -2.72 0.36
N ILE A 142 -11.86 -3.25 -0.44
CA ILE A 142 -13.23 -2.73 -0.55
C ILE A 142 -13.93 -2.88 0.80
N GLN A 143 -13.89 -4.07 1.40
CA GLN A 143 -14.54 -4.39 2.68
C GLN A 143 -14.03 -3.50 3.82
N GLY A 144 -12.74 -3.19 3.84
CA GLY A 144 -12.14 -2.31 4.85
C GLY A 144 -12.28 -0.82 4.57
N GLY A 145 -12.91 -0.42 3.46
CA GLY A 145 -13.00 0.98 3.04
C GLY A 145 -11.65 1.62 2.69
N LEU A 146 -10.65 0.80 2.32
CA LEU A 146 -9.33 1.26 1.92
C LEU A 146 -9.33 1.86 0.51
N VAL A 147 -10.32 1.52 -0.31
CA VAL A 147 -10.47 1.98 -1.69
C VAL A 147 -11.91 2.42 -1.95
N LYS A 148 -12.08 3.40 -2.83
CA LYS A 148 -13.39 4.03 -3.12
C LYS A 148 -13.78 3.90 -4.58
N SER A 149 -12.79 3.87 -5.47
CA SER A 149 -12.95 3.62 -6.89
C SER A 149 -11.94 2.57 -7.34
N LEU A 150 -12.31 1.77 -8.34
CA LEU A 150 -11.48 0.71 -8.89
C LEU A 150 -11.36 0.87 -10.40
N VAL A 151 -10.13 0.85 -10.89
CA VAL A 151 -9.77 0.68 -12.30
C VAL A 151 -9.12 -0.70 -12.43
N ILE A 152 -9.74 -1.56 -13.24
CA ILE A 152 -9.35 -2.96 -13.43
C ILE A 152 -9.63 -3.40 -14.87
N ASP A 153 -8.86 -4.36 -15.38
CA ASP A 153 -9.12 -4.99 -16.67
C ASP A 153 -10.34 -5.94 -16.62
N GLU A 154 -10.83 -6.33 -17.78
CA GLU A 154 -12.02 -7.18 -17.94
C GLU A 154 -11.87 -8.56 -17.25
N GLY A 155 -10.69 -9.17 -17.33
CA GLY A 155 -10.43 -10.48 -16.72
C GLY A 155 -10.44 -10.41 -15.20
N GLY A 156 -9.76 -9.41 -14.63
CA GLY A 156 -9.81 -9.12 -13.20
C GLY A 156 -11.23 -8.78 -12.71
N ALA A 157 -11.97 -7.96 -13.47
CA ALA A 157 -13.36 -7.60 -13.14
C ALA A 157 -14.28 -8.83 -13.11
N SER A 158 -14.17 -9.70 -14.11
CA SER A 158 -14.97 -10.93 -14.21
C SER A 158 -14.73 -11.86 -13.02
N ALA A 159 -13.46 -12.05 -12.64
CA ALA A 159 -13.08 -12.84 -11.46
C ALA A 159 -13.62 -12.22 -10.17
N LEU A 160 -13.52 -10.90 -10.02
CA LEU A 160 -14.01 -10.17 -8.85
C LEU A 160 -15.52 -10.31 -8.67
N VAL A 161 -16.29 -10.11 -9.75
CA VAL A 161 -17.76 -10.27 -9.73
C VAL A 161 -18.15 -11.73 -9.45
N GLY A 162 -17.42 -12.70 -10.00
CA GLY A 162 -17.64 -14.11 -9.73
C GLY A 162 -17.42 -14.50 -8.27
N ALA A 163 -16.42 -13.90 -7.61
CA ALA A 163 -16.09 -14.17 -6.21
C ALA A 163 -16.96 -13.41 -5.20
N ALA A 164 -17.68 -12.37 -5.64
CA ALA A 164 -18.59 -11.58 -4.80
C ALA A 164 -20.00 -12.16 -4.70
N ARG A 165 -20.29 -13.25 -5.43
CA ARG A 165 -21.54 -14.02 -5.37
C ARG A 165 -21.44 -15.09 -4.30
#